data_AF-A0A6A5R7M6-F1
#
_entry.id   AF-A0A6A5R7M6-F1
#
_cell.length_a   1.000
_cell.length_b   1.000
_cell.length_c   1.000
_cell.angle_alpha   90.00
_cell.angle_beta   90.00
_cell.angle_gamma   90.00
#
_symmetry.space_group_name_H-M   'P 1'
#
loop_
_entity.id
_entity.type
_entity.pdbx_description
1 polymer ?
#
loop_
_entity_poly.entity_id
_entity_poly.type
_entity_poly.pdbx_seq_one_letter_code
_entity_poly.pdbx_strand_id
1 'polypeptide(L)'
;MIITTLLTLTTLAAALSIPSPSLRATNPKPHPKLLESACTFTLQHRQQSSTTYIQLITIIDHANAIRIDVAGQRPPTEYNSYVRLDDAHVFAMTGLLDERNLTISTVSRHELEFEIGEVRWSTRRSGREAGCNAGAWEGGLDRRERRMVCLFPCEKVAMEDRGDVYGDAGESARQVRIGLQG
;
A
#
# COMPACT_ATOMS: atom_id res chain seq x y z
N MET A 1 0.13 -18.53 76.65
CA MET A 1 0.59 -17.19 76.24
C MET A 1 1.16 -17.32 74.84
N ILE A 2 0.62 -16.56 73.89
CA ILE A 2 0.67 -16.82 72.44
C ILE A 2 1.95 -16.25 71.85
N ILE A 3 2.65 -17.07 71.06
CA ILE A 3 3.80 -16.70 70.22
C ILE A 3 3.23 -16.07 68.95
N THR A 4 3.52 -14.79 68.71
CA THR A 4 3.10 -14.10 67.47
C THR A 4 4.35 -13.72 66.67
N THR A 5 4.72 -14.59 65.74
CA THR A 5 5.68 -14.36 64.67
C THR A 5 5.10 -13.36 63.67
N LEU A 6 5.76 -12.21 63.48
CA LEU A 6 5.49 -11.28 62.39
C LEU A 6 6.22 -11.76 61.12
N LEU A 7 5.44 -12.27 60.15
CA LEU A 7 5.91 -12.50 58.78
C LEU A 7 6.00 -11.18 58.03
N THR A 8 7.20 -10.85 57.54
CA THR A 8 7.42 -9.80 56.54
C THR A 8 7.09 -10.35 55.14
N LEU A 9 6.06 -9.82 54.48
CA LEU A 9 5.79 -10.07 53.06
C LEU A 9 6.50 -9.01 52.20
N THR A 10 7.59 -9.40 51.56
CA THR A 10 8.21 -8.67 50.45
C THR A 10 7.62 -9.16 49.13
N THR A 11 6.79 -8.34 48.49
CA THR A 11 6.29 -8.59 47.13
C THR A 11 7.31 -8.08 46.10
N LEU A 12 8.12 -8.99 45.54
CA LEU A 12 8.88 -8.68 44.32
C LEU A 12 7.94 -8.84 43.10
N ALA A 13 7.56 -7.71 42.51
CA ALA A 13 6.96 -7.70 41.18
C ALA A 13 8.04 -8.03 40.14
N ALA A 14 8.16 -9.29 39.76
CA ALA A 14 8.93 -9.70 38.60
C ALA A 14 8.20 -9.25 37.33
N ALA A 15 8.60 -8.10 36.78
CA ALA A 15 8.23 -7.70 35.43
C ALA A 15 8.93 -8.65 34.45
N LEU A 16 8.22 -9.70 34.02
CA LEU A 16 8.62 -10.52 32.89
C LEU A 16 8.48 -9.67 31.63
N SER A 17 9.56 -8.98 31.26
CA SER A 17 9.75 -8.37 29.96
C SER A 17 9.73 -9.48 28.91
N ILE A 18 8.55 -9.79 28.37
CA ILE A 18 8.41 -10.63 27.19
C ILE A 18 9.21 -9.94 26.08
N PRO A 19 10.23 -10.57 25.49
CA PRO A 19 10.87 -10.03 24.31
C PRO A 19 9.81 -9.96 23.23
N SER A 20 9.36 -8.76 22.86
CA SER A 20 8.56 -8.56 21.67
C SER A 20 9.31 -9.24 20.52
N PRO A 21 8.74 -10.26 19.86
CA PRO A 21 9.35 -10.76 18.64
C PRO A 21 9.29 -9.60 17.67
N SER A 22 10.45 -9.01 17.41
CA SER A 22 10.65 -8.13 16.26
C SER A 22 10.36 -8.99 15.04
N LEU A 23 9.09 -9.00 14.62
CA LEU A 23 8.71 -9.37 13.28
C LEU A 23 9.26 -8.27 12.38
N ARG A 24 10.58 -8.34 12.12
CA ARG A 24 11.16 -7.78 10.92
C ARG A 24 10.40 -8.46 9.79
N ALA A 25 9.42 -7.76 9.23
CA ALA A 25 8.89 -8.09 7.93
C ALA A 25 10.06 -8.01 6.96
N THR A 26 10.75 -9.14 6.76
CA THR A 26 11.72 -9.32 5.69
C THR A 26 10.93 -9.45 4.40
N ASN A 27 10.30 -8.36 3.96
CA ASN A 27 9.90 -8.28 2.57
C ASN A 27 11.16 -7.97 1.77
N PRO A 28 11.54 -8.82 0.80
CA PRO A 28 12.72 -8.59 -0.01
C PRO A 28 12.58 -7.24 -0.70
N LYS A 29 13.63 -6.41 -0.57
CA LYS A 29 13.75 -5.18 -1.34
C LYS A 29 13.67 -5.58 -2.82
N PRO A 30 12.80 -4.96 -3.64
CA PRO A 30 12.65 -5.33 -5.03
C PRO A 30 14.01 -5.26 -5.74
N HIS A 31 14.34 -6.28 -6.52
CA HIS A 31 15.57 -6.30 -7.30
C HIS A 31 15.58 -5.07 -8.25
N PRO A 32 16.69 -4.34 -8.44
CA PRO A 32 16.70 -3.12 -9.25
C PRO A 32 16.15 -3.31 -10.68
N LYS A 33 16.43 -4.45 -11.30
CA LYS A 33 15.91 -4.81 -12.63
C LYS A 33 14.40 -5.00 -12.69
N LEU A 34 13.76 -5.38 -11.58
CA LEU A 34 12.30 -5.49 -11.48
C LEU A 34 11.64 -4.11 -11.40
N LEU A 35 12.34 -3.10 -10.88
CA LEU A 35 11.80 -1.73 -10.80
C LEU A 35 11.72 -1.06 -12.17
N GLU A 36 12.64 -1.34 -13.08
CA GLU A 36 12.69 -0.74 -14.42
C GLU A 36 11.48 -1.13 -15.30
N SER A 37 10.83 -2.26 -15.01
CA SER A 37 9.66 -2.76 -15.75
C SER A 37 8.40 -2.87 -14.88
N ALA A 38 8.39 -2.27 -13.70
CA ALA A 38 7.25 -2.31 -12.80
C ALA A 38 6.52 -0.97 -12.75
N CYS A 39 5.27 -1.02 -12.34
CA CYS A 39 4.62 0.13 -11.76
C CYS A 39 4.76 0.14 -10.26
N THR A 40 4.76 1.34 -9.70
CA THR A 40 4.82 1.55 -8.27
C THR A 40 3.79 2.56 -7.83
N PHE A 41 3.32 2.42 -6.58
CA PHE A 41 2.50 3.43 -5.95
C PHE A 41 2.76 3.50 -4.46
N THR A 42 2.49 4.69 -3.89
CA THR A 42 2.45 4.89 -2.45
C THR A 42 1.01 4.91 -1.99
N LEU A 43 0.69 4.10 -0.98
CA LEU A 43 -0.60 4.08 -0.33
C LEU A 43 -0.45 4.53 1.13
N GLN A 44 -1.27 5.48 1.58
CA GLN A 44 -1.49 5.67 3.00
C GLN A 44 -2.62 4.76 3.43
N HIS A 45 -2.38 3.96 4.46
CA HIS A 45 -3.37 3.07 5.03
C HIS A 45 -3.64 3.53 6.45
N ARG A 46 -4.83 4.07 6.66
CA ARG A 46 -5.33 4.53 7.95
C ARG A 46 -6.41 3.59 8.47
N GLN A 47 -6.37 3.36 9.77
CA GLN A 47 -7.42 2.68 10.50
C GLN A 47 -8.00 3.61 11.54
N GLN A 48 -9.33 3.63 11.61
CA GLN A 48 -10.06 4.30 12.66
C GLN A 48 -11.14 3.36 13.17
N SER A 49 -10.97 2.91 14.41
CA SER A 49 -11.71 1.80 15.00
C SER A 49 -11.61 0.54 14.12
N SER A 50 -12.73 0.04 13.61
CA SER A 50 -12.79 -1.09 12.68
C SER A 50 -12.78 -0.70 11.21
N THR A 51 -12.82 0.59 10.90
CA THR A 51 -12.94 1.08 9.53
C THR A 51 -11.57 1.34 8.92
N THR A 52 -11.39 0.85 7.70
CA THR A 52 -10.18 1.02 6.93
C THR A 52 -10.35 2.17 5.94
N TYR A 53 -9.32 3.00 5.85
CA TYR A 53 -9.25 4.11 4.92
C TYR A 53 -7.95 4.04 4.15
N ILE A 54 -8.00 4.31 2.86
CA ILE A 54 -6.82 4.36 2.01
C ILE A 54 -6.73 5.68 1.28
N GLN A 55 -5.51 6.13 1.00
CA GLN A 55 -5.27 7.26 0.12
C GLN A 55 -4.21 6.84 -0.90
N LEU A 56 -4.62 6.85 -2.17
CA LEU A 56 -3.78 6.64 -3.33
C LEU A 56 -3.77 7.92 -4.16
N ILE A 57 -2.59 8.48 -4.40
CA ILE A 57 -2.45 9.77 -5.09
C ILE A 57 -1.87 9.58 -6.50
N THR A 58 -0.85 8.73 -6.62
CA THR A 58 -0.10 8.60 -7.86
C THR A 58 0.34 7.16 -8.06
N ILE A 59 0.24 6.70 -9.32
CA ILE A 59 0.91 5.50 -9.83
C ILE A 59 2.03 5.97 -10.77
N ILE A 60 3.20 5.38 -10.63
CA ILE A 60 4.37 5.64 -11.47
C ILE A 60 4.62 4.38 -12.27
N ASP A 61 4.55 4.49 -13.59
CA ASP A 61 4.95 3.46 -14.55
C ASP A 61 6.39 3.74 -14.98
N HIS A 62 7.32 2.94 -14.45
CA HIS A 62 8.75 3.09 -14.73
C HIS A 62 9.11 2.57 -16.13
N ALA A 63 8.35 1.61 -16.67
CA ALA A 63 8.63 1.02 -17.97
C ALA A 63 8.46 2.03 -19.11
N ASN A 64 7.49 2.95 -18.95
CA ASN A 64 7.11 3.94 -19.94
C ASN A 64 7.38 5.39 -19.50
N ALA A 65 7.96 5.60 -18.31
CA ALA A 65 8.19 6.91 -17.69
C ALA A 65 6.91 7.77 -17.58
N ILE A 66 5.78 7.14 -17.22
CA ILE A 66 4.47 7.79 -17.10
C ILE A 66 4.13 8.00 -15.62
N ARG A 67 3.57 9.17 -15.30
CA ARG A 67 3.03 9.49 -13.98
C ARG A 67 1.51 9.65 -14.09
N ILE A 68 0.78 8.76 -13.42
CA ILE A 68 -0.67 8.72 -13.45
C ILE A 68 -1.18 9.37 -12.17
N ASP A 69 -1.89 10.49 -12.33
CA ASP A 69 -2.55 11.17 -11.23
C ASP A 69 -3.91 10.53 -10.95
N VAL A 70 -3.98 9.84 -9.82
CA VAL A 70 -5.19 9.20 -9.29
C VAL A 70 -6.00 10.21 -8.49
N ALA A 71 -5.32 11.19 -7.89
CA ALA A 71 -5.93 12.16 -7.00
C ALA A 71 -6.94 13.06 -7.73
N GLY A 72 -6.70 13.37 -9.01
CA GLY A 72 -7.63 14.12 -9.86
C GLY A 72 -8.90 13.37 -10.26
N GLN A 73 -9.00 12.07 -9.96
CA GLN A 73 -10.15 11.24 -10.37
C GLN A 73 -11.15 11.01 -9.24
N ARG A 74 -10.88 11.50 -8.04
CA ARG A 74 -11.69 11.24 -6.84
C ARG A 74 -13.06 11.95 -6.89
N PRO A 75 -14.13 11.35 -6.35
CA PRO A 75 -15.41 12.02 -6.19
C PRO A 75 -15.25 13.32 -5.40
N PRO A 76 -15.90 14.43 -5.79
CA PRO A 76 -15.82 15.71 -5.07
C PRO A 76 -16.29 15.64 -3.61
N THR A 77 -17.00 14.58 -3.24
CA THR A 77 -17.60 14.34 -1.93
C THR A 77 -16.63 13.72 -0.91
N GLU A 78 -15.44 13.26 -1.33
CA GLU A 78 -14.48 12.63 -0.43
C GLU A 78 -13.65 13.65 0.37
N TYR A 79 -14.06 13.87 1.61
CA TYR A 79 -13.36 14.73 2.56
C TYR A 79 -11.99 14.15 2.94
N ASN A 80 -10.93 14.97 2.90
CA ASN A 80 -9.56 14.61 3.28
C ASN A 80 -8.86 13.52 2.45
N SER A 81 -9.26 13.30 1.19
CA SER A 81 -8.51 12.45 0.24
C SER A 81 -8.51 10.93 0.51
N TYR A 82 -9.19 10.47 1.56
CA TYR A 82 -9.23 9.07 1.95
C TYR A 82 -10.51 8.39 1.47
N VAL A 83 -10.34 7.22 0.84
CA VAL A 83 -11.42 6.32 0.44
C VAL A 83 -11.66 5.32 1.56
N ARG A 84 -12.92 5.15 1.96
CA ARG A 84 -13.32 4.13 2.95
C ARG A 84 -13.39 2.76 2.28
N LEU A 85 -12.83 1.74 2.93
CA LEU A 85 -12.95 0.34 2.55
C LEU A 85 -13.69 -0.45 3.62
N ASP A 86 -14.68 -1.23 3.18
CA ASP A 86 -15.39 -2.24 3.98
C ASP A 86 -15.99 -3.31 3.06
N ASP A 87 -16.82 -4.20 3.59
CA ASP A 87 -17.39 -5.32 2.83
C ASP A 87 -18.26 -4.87 1.64
N ALA A 88 -18.79 -3.63 1.67
CA ALA A 88 -19.59 -3.05 0.61
C ALA A 88 -18.80 -2.06 -0.27
N HIS A 89 -17.64 -1.58 0.18
CA HIS A 89 -16.87 -0.55 -0.50
C HIS A 89 -15.47 -1.03 -0.82
N VAL A 90 -15.18 -1.14 -2.12
CA VAL A 90 -13.85 -1.40 -2.66
C VAL A 90 -13.36 -0.17 -3.40
N PHE A 91 -12.04 0.01 -3.47
CA PHE A 91 -11.46 0.99 -4.37
C PHE A 91 -11.16 0.30 -5.70
N ALA A 92 -11.71 0.81 -6.80
CA ALA A 92 -11.44 0.31 -8.14
C ALA A 92 -11.09 1.47 -9.06
N MET A 93 -9.94 1.36 -9.72
CA MET A 93 -9.51 2.27 -10.77
C MET A 93 -9.55 1.53 -12.09
N THR A 94 -10.33 2.05 -13.04
CA THR A 94 -10.43 1.44 -14.37
C THR A 94 -9.39 2.01 -15.32
N GLY A 95 -9.17 1.39 -16.47
CA GLY A 95 -8.45 2.00 -17.60
C GLY A 95 -6.94 2.21 -17.38
N LEU A 96 -6.34 1.53 -16.40
CA LEU A 96 -4.94 1.68 -16.04
C LEU A 96 -4.08 0.77 -16.91
N LEU A 97 -3.17 1.35 -17.72
CA LEU A 97 -2.07 0.62 -18.37
C LEU A 97 -2.52 -0.65 -19.11
N ASP A 98 -3.05 -0.44 -20.31
CA ASP A 98 -3.71 -1.45 -21.17
C ASP A 98 -5.11 -1.84 -20.67
N GLU A 99 -5.90 -0.83 -20.28
CA GLU A 99 -7.29 -1.01 -19.83
C GLU A 99 -7.47 -1.94 -18.63
N ARG A 100 -6.39 -2.18 -17.86
CA ARG A 100 -6.46 -3.00 -16.65
C ARG A 100 -7.05 -2.21 -15.49
N ASN A 101 -7.65 -2.95 -14.56
CA ASN A 101 -8.28 -2.35 -13.39
C ASN A 101 -7.44 -2.66 -12.15
N LEU A 102 -7.06 -1.63 -11.39
CA LEU A 102 -6.48 -1.81 -10.07
C LEU A 102 -7.59 -1.80 -9.04
N THR A 103 -7.76 -2.92 -8.33
CA THR A 103 -8.71 -3.05 -7.22
C THR A 103 -7.97 -3.17 -5.90
N ILE A 104 -8.45 -2.46 -4.88
CA ILE A 104 -7.97 -2.54 -3.50
C ILE A 104 -9.17 -2.79 -2.58
N SER A 105 -9.10 -3.88 -1.84
CA SER A 105 -10.16 -4.33 -0.93
C SER A 105 -9.59 -4.67 0.45
N THR A 106 -10.48 -4.81 1.42
CA THR A 106 -10.14 -5.29 2.76
C THR A 106 -10.46 -6.79 2.86
N VAL A 107 -9.47 -7.59 3.28
CA VAL A 107 -9.68 -9.02 3.62
C VAL A 107 -9.93 -9.18 5.12
N SER A 108 -9.27 -8.34 5.91
CA SER A 108 -9.45 -8.27 7.35
C SER A 108 -9.14 -6.88 7.83
N ARG A 109 -9.40 -6.60 9.12
CA ARG A 109 -9.02 -5.33 9.73
C ARG A 109 -7.58 -4.92 9.48
N HIS A 110 -6.62 -5.81 9.23
CA HIS A 110 -5.21 -5.42 9.12
C HIS A 110 -4.59 -5.71 7.76
N GLU A 111 -5.40 -6.21 6.83
CA GLU A 111 -4.93 -6.75 5.57
C GLU A 111 -5.72 -6.17 4.42
N LEU A 112 -5.01 -5.48 3.54
CA LEU A 112 -5.50 -5.13 2.22
C LEU A 112 -5.09 -6.20 1.22
N GLU A 113 -5.98 -6.48 0.29
CA GLU A 113 -5.72 -7.22 -0.93
C GLU A 113 -5.72 -6.26 -2.12
N PHE A 114 -4.90 -6.59 -3.09
CA PHE A 114 -4.66 -5.83 -4.30
C PHE A 114 -4.79 -6.77 -5.49
N GLU A 115 -5.44 -6.30 -6.54
CA GLU A 115 -5.65 -7.05 -7.77
C GLU A 115 -5.43 -6.14 -8.97
N ILE A 116 -4.68 -6.65 -9.96
CA ILE A 116 -4.58 -6.05 -11.30
C ILE A 116 -4.49 -7.15 -12.35
N GLY A 117 -5.51 -7.27 -13.20
CA GLY A 117 -5.64 -8.41 -14.12
C GLY A 117 -5.61 -9.73 -13.35
N GLU A 118 -4.69 -10.63 -13.71
CA GLU A 118 -4.52 -11.93 -13.03
C GLU A 118 -3.58 -11.87 -11.81
N VAL A 119 -2.95 -10.72 -11.55
CA VAL A 119 -1.98 -10.56 -10.49
C VAL A 119 -2.67 -10.13 -9.20
N ARG A 120 -2.54 -10.96 -8.16
CA ARG A 120 -3.09 -10.71 -6.82
C ARG A 120 -2.00 -10.78 -5.75
N TRP A 121 -2.04 -9.85 -4.80
CA TRP A 121 -1.16 -9.82 -3.64
C TRP A 121 -1.84 -9.14 -2.45
N SER A 122 -1.26 -9.27 -1.26
CA SER A 122 -1.78 -8.63 -0.06
C SER A 122 -0.67 -7.93 0.72
N THR A 123 -1.06 -7.14 1.73
CA THR A 123 -0.09 -6.57 2.67
C THR A 123 0.67 -7.61 3.50
N ARG A 124 0.21 -8.87 3.53
CA ARG A 124 0.88 -9.99 4.23
C ARG A 124 1.60 -10.94 3.29
N ARG A 125 1.15 -11.05 2.04
CA ARG A 125 1.68 -12.00 1.06
C ARG A 125 1.99 -11.30 -0.25
N SER A 126 3.27 -11.24 -0.59
CA SER A 126 3.69 -10.86 -1.94
C SER A 126 3.35 -11.97 -2.94
N GLY A 127 2.97 -11.56 -4.15
CA GLY A 127 2.95 -12.42 -5.32
C GLY A 127 4.36 -12.63 -5.88
N ARG A 128 4.46 -13.40 -6.98
CA ARG A 128 5.74 -13.64 -7.66
C ARG A 128 6.37 -12.33 -8.18
N GLU A 129 5.53 -11.41 -8.66
CA GLU A 129 5.96 -10.21 -9.38
C GLU A 129 5.29 -8.93 -8.84
N ALA A 130 4.52 -9.05 -7.75
CA ALA A 130 3.83 -7.95 -7.12
C ALA A 130 3.90 -8.03 -5.59
N GLY A 131 3.85 -6.90 -4.92
CA GLY A 131 3.92 -6.88 -3.46
C GLY A 131 3.93 -5.48 -2.89
N CYS A 132 3.77 -5.40 -1.57
CA CYS A 132 3.85 -4.15 -0.83
C CYS A 132 4.91 -4.23 0.27
N ASN A 133 5.75 -3.21 0.35
CA ASN A 133 6.53 -2.94 1.54
C ASN A 133 5.71 -2.03 2.46
N ALA A 134 5.18 -2.59 3.54
CA ALA A 134 4.40 -1.86 4.52
C ALA A 134 5.29 -1.35 5.66
N GLY A 135 5.24 -0.04 5.90
CA GLY A 135 5.88 0.58 7.06
C GLY A 135 5.24 0.17 8.38
N ALA A 136 5.87 0.59 9.47
CA ALA A 136 5.33 0.44 10.81
C ALA A 136 4.01 1.22 10.95
N TRP A 137 3.14 0.75 11.84
CA TRP A 137 1.98 1.51 12.27
C TRP A 137 2.39 2.64 13.20
N GLU A 138 1.89 3.84 12.92
CA GLU A 138 2.02 5.03 13.75
C GLU A 138 0.65 5.33 14.39
N GLY A 139 0.62 5.58 15.70
CA GLY A 139 -0.61 5.85 16.45
C GLY A 139 -1.05 4.69 17.37
N GLY A 140 -2.29 4.78 17.87
CA GLY A 140 -2.88 3.84 18.82
C GLY A 140 -3.74 2.76 18.15
N LEU A 141 -4.20 1.77 18.91
CA LEU A 141 -5.03 0.68 18.38
C LEU A 141 -6.32 1.18 17.71
N ASP A 142 -6.94 2.22 18.26
CA ASP A 142 -8.20 2.79 17.75
C ASP A 142 -7.99 3.78 16.60
N ARG A 143 -6.79 4.36 16.48
CA ARG A 143 -6.46 5.27 15.38
C ARG A 143 -4.99 5.19 15.07
N ARG A 144 -4.69 4.64 13.90
CA ARG A 144 -3.34 4.46 13.40
C ARG A 144 -3.24 4.60 11.90
N GLU A 145 -2.04 4.88 11.43
CA GLU A 145 -1.74 5.07 10.03
C GLU A 145 -0.40 4.43 9.69
N ARG A 146 -0.23 3.98 8.45
CA ARG A 146 1.06 3.55 7.93
C ARG A 146 1.18 3.88 6.46
N ARG A 147 2.40 4.18 6.06
CA ARG A 147 2.77 4.30 4.65
C ARG A 147 3.14 2.95 4.07
N MET A 148 2.71 2.67 2.85
CA MET A 148 3.08 1.47 2.11
C MET A 148 3.56 1.85 0.71
N VAL A 149 4.57 1.14 0.22
CA VAL A 149 5.04 1.25 -1.16
C VAL A 149 4.80 -0.08 -1.84
N CYS A 150 3.95 -0.07 -2.87
CA CYS A 150 3.55 -1.26 -3.59
C CYS A 150 4.09 -1.23 -5.02
N LEU A 151 4.25 -2.41 -5.59
CA LEU A 151 4.66 -2.61 -6.98
C LEU A 151 3.88 -3.74 -7.62
N PHE A 152 3.73 -3.65 -8.94
CA PHE A 152 3.14 -4.69 -9.78
C PHE A 152 3.71 -4.62 -11.22
N PRO A 153 3.56 -5.68 -12.02
CA PRO A 153 4.08 -5.71 -13.39
C PRO A 153 3.40 -4.72 -14.33
N CYS A 154 4.19 -4.01 -15.11
CA CYS A 154 3.71 -3.14 -16.18
C CYS A 154 4.33 -3.53 -17.51
N GLU A 155 3.50 -3.54 -18.54
CA GLU A 155 3.98 -3.83 -19.88
C GLU A 155 4.74 -2.62 -20.41
N LYS A 156 5.87 -2.91 -21.04
CA LYS A 156 6.59 -1.89 -21.80
C LYS A 156 5.84 -1.74 -23.11
N VAL A 157 5.32 -0.54 -23.37
CA VAL A 157 4.72 -0.25 -24.67
C VAL A 157 5.85 -0.33 -25.69
N ALA A 158 5.73 -1.25 -26.65
CA ALA A 158 6.66 -1.28 -27.77
C ALA A 158 6.56 0.08 -28.47
N MET A 159 7.67 0.82 -28.53
CA MET A 159 7.76 1.94 -29.45
C MET A 159 7.67 1.33 -30.84
N GLU A 160 6.48 1.31 -31.43
CA GLU A 160 6.38 1.14 -32.87
C GLU A 160 7.30 2.19 -33.48
N ASP A 161 8.22 1.71 -34.31
CA ASP A 161 9.28 2.45 -34.98
C ASP A 161 8.63 3.49 -35.90
N ARG A 162 8.19 4.60 -35.30
CA ARG A 162 7.58 5.71 -36.00
C ARG A 162 8.73 6.52 -36.55
N GLY A 163 9.11 6.18 -37.78
CA GLY A 163 10.19 6.79 -38.53
C GLY A 163 10.23 8.31 -38.37
N ASP A 164 11.44 8.78 -38.08
CA ASP A 164 12.00 10.12 -38.27
C ASP A 164 11.13 11.32 -37.86
N VAL A 165 11.53 12.02 -36.79
CA VAL A 165 11.97 13.44 -36.84
C VAL A 165 12.80 13.71 -35.58
N TYR A 166 14.07 14.09 -35.75
CA TYR A 166 14.92 14.63 -34.70
C TYR A 166 14.26 15.85 -34.05
N GLY A 167 13.93 15.74 -32.78
CA GLY A 167 13.46 16.83 -31.94
C GLY A 167 13.89 16.58 -30.51
N ASP A 168 14.96 17.27 -30.11
CA ASP A 168 15.41 17.45 -28.73
C ASP A 168 14.20 17.66 -27.80
N ALA A 169 13.99 16.73 -26.86
CA ALA A 169 12.87 16.78 -25.93
C ALA A 169 13.38 16.43 -24.53
N GLY A 170 13.59 17.50 -23.75
CA GLY A 170 13.76 17.43 -22.32
C GLY A 170 12.65 16.62 -21.65
N GLU A 171 13.07 15.93 -20.59
CA GLU A 171 12.34 15.11 -19.65
C GLU A 171 10.97 15.71 -19.27
N SER A 172 9.94 15.41 -20.06
CA SER A 172 8.55 15.78 -19.79
C SER A 172 7.76 14.51 -19.55
N ALA A 173 7.64 14.13 -18.27
CA ALA A 173 6.80 13.02 -17.85
C ALA A 173 5.36 13.24 -18.37
N ARG A 174 4.88 12.33 -19.22
CA ARG A 174 3.49 12.36 -19.71
C ARG A 174 2.55 12.09 -18.54
N GLN A 175 1.55 12.96 -18.36
CA GLN A 175 0.49 12.81 -17.38
C GLN A 175 -0.79 12.30 -18.08
N VAL A 176 -1.32 11.17 -17.63
CA VAL A 176 -2.54 10.55 -18.18
C VAL A 176 -3.66 10.61 -17.14
N ARG A 177 -4.90 10.90 -17.58
CA ARG A 177 -6.13 10.91 -16.76
C ARG A 177 -7.00 9.72 -17.15
N ILE A 178 -7.55 9.02 -16.17
CA ILE A 178 -8.43 7.84 -16.34
C ILE A 178 -9.71 8.03 -15.49
N GLY A 179 -10.72 7.16 -15.60
CA GLY A 179 -11.98 7.20 -14.85
C GLY A 179 -12.07 6.21 -13.68
N LEU A 180 -12.77 6.61 -12.61
CA LEU A 180 -13.22 5.74 -11.52
C LEU A 180 -14.70 5.35 -11.72
N GLN A 181 -15.07 4.11 -11.40
CA GLN A 181 -16.47 3.73 -11.17
C GLN A 181 -16.63 3.34 -9.70
N GLY A 182 -17.62 3.92 -9.04
CA GLY A 182 -18.02 3.64 -7.66
C GLY A 182 -19.37 2.93 -7.61
#